data_AF-A0A3B0QX53-F1
#
_entry.id   AF-A0A3B0QX53-F1
#
_cell.length_a   1.000
_cell.length_b   1.000
_cell.length_c   1.000
_cell.angle_alpha   90.00
_cell.angle_beta   90.00
_cell.angle_gamma   90.00
#
_symmetry.space_group_name_H-M   'P 1'
#
loop_
_entity.id
_entity.type
_entity.pdbx_description
1 polymer ?
#
loop_
_entity_poly.entity_id
_entity_poly.type
_entity_poly.pdbx_seq_one_letter_code
_entity_poly.pdbx_strand_id
1 'polypeptide(L)'
;MKRFSFLAGILLSLAFTLVCFNNSEAIEINLYVDGAPNVYGSSDWAAWKANAYSTAADGTFINMENSLDPANSGTNNFEMGDSVVYSFGDLGRRLHFVYWVPEATIASLTAASFEISIFYEWDGVTYDYYGDYGWGTWVQPGSWEEYSGGVIGSGGFAWWGAYGYSSDTPAANAALAADIADWERYQGNVRLYARTDGGPSTMIEAYHTPVPEPSTFILLGLGAAGLILYRKKRKTS
;
A
#
# COMPACT_ATOMS: atom_id res chain seq x y z
N MET A 1 8.67 -48.08 -61.89
CA MET A 1 9.53 -47.77 -60.72
C MET A 1 9.48 -46.27 -60.44
N LYS A 2 9.13 -45.92 -59.18
CA LYS A 2 9.46 -44.71 -58.42
C LYS A 2 9.08 -43.35 -59.02
N ARG A 3 8.03 -42.71 -58.47
CA ARG A 3 7.87 -41.23 -58.28
C ARG A 3 6.47 -40.91 -57.70
N PHE A 4 6.20 -41.23 -56.44
CA PHE A 4 4.95 -40.77 -55.77
C PHE A 4 5.05 -40.67 -54.24
N SER A 5 6.22 -40.36 -53.69
CA SER A 5 6.43 -40.46 -52.23
C SER A 5 7.03 -39.22 -51.57
N PHE A 6 7.12 -38.07 -52.27
CA PHE A 6 7.86 -36.92 -51.72
C PHE A 6 6.98 -35.73 -51.28
N LEU A 7 5.70 -35.68 -51.62
CA LEU A 7 4.82 -34.56 -51.22
C LEU A 7 4.05 -34.78 -49.91
N ALA A 8 3.90 -36.02 -49.45
CA ALA A 8 3.20 -36.32 -48.18
C ALA A 8 4.05 -36.04 -46.93
N GLY A 9 5.37 -35.88 -47.08
CA GLY A 9 6.30 -35.65 -45.97
C GLY A 9 6.50 -34.18 -45.58
N ILE A 10 6.08 -33.23 -46.43
CA ILE A 10 6.29 -31.78 -46.20
C ILE A 10 5.06 -31.12 -45.56
N LEU A 11 3.86 -31.70 -45.73
CA LEU A 11 2.65 -31.23 -45.06
C LEU A 11 2.54 -31.68 -43.60
N LEU A 12 3.26 -32.75 -43.21
CA LEU A 12 3.26 -33.24 -41.83
C LEU A 12 4.25 -32.48 -40.92
N SER A 13 5.18 -31.72 -41.49
CA SER A 13 6.17 -30.92 -40.76
C SER A 13 5.75 -29.45 -40.56
N LEU A 14 4.66 -28.99 -41.20
CA LEU A 14 4.06 -27.68 -40.92
C LEU A 14 2.94 -27.73 -39.87
N ALA A 15 2.45 -28.93 -39.52
CA ALA A 15 1.34 -29.12 -38.59
C ALA A 15 1.77 -29.29 -37.12
N PHE A 16 3.08 -29.25 -36.81
CA PHE A 16 3.59 -29.65 -35.49
C PHE A 16 4.32 -28.55 -34.70
N THR A 17 4.27 -27.29 -35.12
CA THR A 17 4.91 -26.21 -34.36
C THR A 17 4.10 -24.92 -34.33
N LEU A 18 2.78 -25.03 -34.25
CA LEU A 18 2.02 -24.03 -33.50
C LEU A 18 2.09 -24.44 -32.03
N VAL A 19 3.28 -24.31 -31.45
CA VAL A 19 3.39 -24.21 -30.00
C VAL A 19 2.73 -22.87 -29.68
N CYS A 20 1.42 -22.92 -29.42
CA CYS A 20 0.76 -21.88 -28.67
C CYS A 20 1.47 -21.87 -27.32
N PHE A 21 2.53 -21.07 -27.21
CA PHE A 21 2.97 -20.56 -25.94
C PHE A 21 1.77 -19.77 -25.42
N ASN A 22 0.90 -20.46 -24.68
CA ASN A 22 0.08 -19.81 -23.67
C ASN A 22 1.09 -19.30 -22.64
N ASN A 23 1.77 -18.21 -22.96
CA ASN A 23 2.29 -17.32 -21.95
C ASN A 23 1.02 -16.82 -21.27
N SER A 24 0.58 -17.54 -20.24
CA SER A 24 -0.27 -16.93 -19.23
C SER A 24 0.59 -15.80 -18.69
N GLU A 25 0.42 -14.60 -19.24
CA GLU A 25 1.07 -13.43 -18.66
C GLU A 25 0.61 -13.39 -17.20
N ALA A 26 1.59 -13.21 -16.31
CA ALA A 26 1.28 -13.06 -14.91
C ALA A 26 0.35 -11.86 -14.77
N ILE A 27 -0.77 -12.03 -14.07
CA ILE A 27 -1.70 -10.94 -13.80
C ILE A 27 -0.92 -9.82 -13.11
N GLU A 28 -0.82 -8.67 -13.79
CA GLU A 28 -0.14 -7.50 -13.24
C GLU A 28 -0.96 -6.94 -12.10
N ILE A 29 -0.30 -6.68 -10.96
CA ILE A 29 -0.95 -6.08 -9.80
C ILE A 29 -0.11 -4.89 -9.37
N ASN A 30 -0.68 -3.70 -9.47
CA ASN A 30 -0.10 -2.46 -9.00
C ASN A 30 -0.68 -2.12 -7.62
N LEU A 31 0.18 -1.77 -6.66
CA LEU A 31 -0.22 -1.47 -5.29
C LEU A 31 0.22 -0.05 -4.92
N TYR A 32 -0.65 0.66 -4.21
CA TYR A 32 -0.47 2.03 -3.77
C TYR A 32 -0.96 2.20 -2.33
N VAL A 33 -0.48 3.24 -1.64
CA VAL A 33 -0.92 3.55 -0.27
C VAL A 33 -1.04 5.05 -0.08
N ASP A 34 -2.06 5.46 0.66
CA ASP A 34 -2.29 6.86 1.00
C ASP A 34 -3.08 7.01 2.32
N GLY A 35 -3.03 8.21 2.91
CA GLY A 35 -3.87 8.58 4.05
C GLY A 35 -5.25 9.03 3.58
N ALA A 36 -6.27 8.20 3.75
CA ALA A 36 -7.63 8.49 3.29
C ALA A 36 -8.54 9.03 4.40
N PRO A 37 -9.53 9.87 4.09
CA PRO A 37 -10.66 10.13 4.98
C PRO A 37 -11.38 8.82 5.35
N ASN A 38 -12.08 8.78 6.48
CA ASN A 38 -12.81 7.57 6.86
C ASN A 38 -13.95 7.24 5.88
N VAL A 39 -13.96 6.03 5.33
CA VAL A 39 -14.99 5.51 4.41
C VAL A 39 -16.42 5.62 4.97
N TYR A 40 -16.57 5.52 6.28
CA TYR A 40 -17.87 5.61 6.93
C TYR A 40 -18.07 7.01 7.47
N GLY A 41 -18.87 7.82 6.76
CA GLY A 41 -19.41 9.08 7.26
C GLY A 41 -18.60 10.34 6.94
N SER A 42 -17.38 10.23 6.39
CA SER A 42 -16.67 11.41 5.88
C SER A 42 -17.26 11.86 4.54
N SER A 43 -17.52 13.16 4.38
CA SER A 43 -17.94 13.76 3.10
C SER A 43 -16.86 13.69 2.02
N ASP A 44 -15.60 13.63 2.45
CA ASP A 44 -14.45 13.79 1.57
C ASP A 44 -14.01 12.45 0.97
N TRP A 45 -14.52 11.34 1.53
CA TRP A 45 -14.23 9.98 1.06
C TRP A 45 -14.52 9.79 -0.43
N ALA A 46 -15.67 10.26 -0.92
CA ALA A 46 -16.08 10.02 -2.30
C ALA A 46 -15.15 10.74 -3.30
N ALA A 47 -14.77 11.99 -3.00
CA ALA A 47 -13.82 12.75 -3.80
C ALA A 47 -12.42 12.12 -3.77
N TRP A 48 -11.96 11.73 -2.57
CA TRP A 48 -10.68 11.03 -2.42
C TRP A 48 -10.66 9.73 -3.21
N LYS A 49 -11.68 8.86 -3.06
CA LYS A 49 -11.77 7.57 -3.77
C LYS A 49 -11.74 7.77 -5.29
N ALA A 50 -12.50 8.72 -5.81
CA ALA A 50 -12.53 9.00 -7.24
C ALA A 50 -11.16 9.44 -7.77
N ASN A 51 -10.47 10.33 -7.06
CA ASN A 51 -9.12 10.76 -7.44
C ASN A 51 -8.11 9.60 -7.37
N ALA A 52 -8.08 8.91 -6.23
CA ALA A 52 -7.21 7.77 -5.99
C ALA A 52 -7.37 6.68 -7.07
N TYR A 53 -8.61 6.39 -7.47
CA TYR A 53 -8.87 5.35 -8.45
C TYR A 53 -8.47 5.78 -9.86
N SER A 54 -8.72 7.05 -10.21
CA SER A 54 -8.27 7.61 -11.50
C SER A 54 -6.75 7.60 -11.60
N THR A 55 -6.04 8.15 -10.62
CA THR A 55 -4.57 8.26 -10.69
C THR A 55 -3.88 6.91 -10.61
N ALA A 56 -4.45 5.93 -9.89
CA ALA A 56 -3.95 4.54 -9.90
C ALA A 56 -4.09 3.91 -11.29
N ALA A 57 -5.27 4.02 -11.92
CA ALA A 57 -5.49 3.47 -13.25
C ALA A 57 -4.65 4.16 -14.33
N ASP A 58 -4.43 5.47 -14.20
CA ASP A 58 -3.63 6.28 -15.12
C ASP A 58 -2.11 6.14 -14.88
N GLY A 59 -1.67 5.43 -13.83
CA GLY A 59 -0.26 5.28 -13.47
C GLY A 59 0.39 6.56 -12.94
N THR A 60 -0.39 7.50 -12.43
CA THR A 60 0.05 8.81 -11.90
C THR A 60 -0.14 8.96 -10.40
N PHE A 61 -0.56 7.89 -9.71
CA PHE A 61 -0.76 7.88 -8.26
C PHE A 61 0.52 8.26 -7.51
N ILE A 62 0.40 9.20 -6.56
CA ILE A 62 1.49 9.59 -5.67
C ILE A 62 1.19 9.00 -4.29
N ASN A 63 2.02 8.07 -3.82
CA ASN A 63 1.85 7.49 -2.50
C ASN A 63 1.93 8.56 -1.41
N MET A 64 1.06 8.42 -0.40
CA MET A 64 0.98 9.31 0.76
C MET A 64 0.82 10.80 0.40
N GLU A 65 0.28 11.12 -0.78
CA GLU A 65 0.00 12.50 -1.20
C GLU A 65 -0.89 13.24 -0.21
N ASN A 66 -1.82 12.52 0.43
CA ASN A 66 -2.75 13.07 1.39
C ASN A 66 -2.28 12.93 2.84
N SER A 67 -1.03 12.50 3.13
CA SER A 67 -0.51 12.45 4.50
C SER A 67 -0.66 13.80 5.23
N LEU A 68 -0.85 13.74 6.55
CA LEU A 68 -0.83 14.91 7.43
C LEU A 68 0.54 15.60 7.47
N ASP A 69 1.63 14.85 7.25
CA ASP A 69 2.96 15.41 7.02
C ASP A 69 3.24 15.51 5.51
N PRO A 70 3.32 16.73 4.95
CA PRO A 70 3.64 16.93 3.53
C PRO A 70 4.98 16.33 3.10
N ALA A 71 5.92 16.10 4.03
CA ALA A 71 7.20 15.45 3.72
C ALA A 71 7.06 13.97 3.34
N ASN A 72 5.94 13.33 3.69
CA ASN A 72 5.65 11.95 3.32
C ASN A 72 5.14 11.81 1.88
N SER A 73 4.70 12.89 1.23
CA SER A 73 4.20 12.85 -0.15
C SER A 73 5.26 12.31 -1.13
N GLY A 74 4.88 11.29 -1.91
CA GLY A 74 5.77 10.58 -2.83
C GLY A 74 6.64 9.50 -2.16
N THR A 75 6.43 9.25 -0.86
CA THR A 75 7.05 8.15 -0.11
C THR A 75 5.97 7.14 0.30
N ASN A 76 6.36 6.11 1.06
CA ASN A 76 5.41 5.23 1.74
C ASN A 76 5.42 5.43 3.26
N ASN A 77 5.98 6.54 3.76
CA ASN A 77 6.05 6.84 5.18
C ASN A 77 4.70 7.38 5.67
N PHE A 78 4.34 7.11 6.91
CA PHE A 78 3.14 7.65 7.54
C PHE A 78 3.35 7.98 9.01
N GLU A 79 2.52 8.91 9.51
CA GLU A 79 2.44 9.24 10.94
C GLU A 79 1.20 8.61 11.57
N MET A 80 1.16 8.51 12.91
CA MET A 80 0.01 7.91 13.60
C MET A 80 -1.32 8.54 13.15
N GLY A 81 -1.37 9.86 13.02
CA GLY A 81 -2.56 10.59 12.60
C GLY A 81 -3.10 10.23 11.20
N ASP A 82 -2.27 9.68 10.31
CA ASP A 82 -2.72 9.17 9.00
C ASP A 82 -3.54 7.88 9.12
N SER A 83 -3.48 7.23 10.28
CA SER A 83 -3.96 5.88 10.52
C SER A 83 -4.94 5.77 11.70
N VAL A 84 -5.59 6.85 12.11
CA VAL A 84 -6.49 6.88 13.27
C VAL A 84 -7.91 7.32 12.91
N VAL A 85 -8.90 6.47 13.20
CA VAL A 85 -10.33 6.78 13.11
C VAL A 85 -10.94 6.99 14.50
N TYR A 86 -12.00 7.78 14.59
CA TYR A 86 -12.73 8.05 15.83
C TYR A 86 -14.20 8.35 15.57
N SER A 87 -15.01 8.39 16.64
CA SER A 87 -16.48 8.35 16.57
C SER A 87 -17.17 9.73 16.59
N PHE A 88 -16.43 10.82 16.37
CA PHE A 88 -16.94 12.19 16.35
C PHE A 88 -16.23 13.04 15.29
N GLY A 89 -16.69 14.27 15.09
CA GLY A 89 -16.08 15.22 14.17
C GLY A 89 -16.06 14.70 12.73
N ASP A 90 -14.89 14.76 12.11
CA ASP A 90 -14.59 14.30 10.74
C ASP A 90 -14.31 12.78 10.64
N LEU A 91 -14.38 12.06 11.77
CA LEU A 91 -14.23 10.62 11.88
C LEU A 91 -12.82 10.08 11.60
N GLY A 92 -11.84 10.96 11.48
CA GLY A 92 -10.44 10.64 11.31
C GLY A 92 -10.07 10.07 9.95
N ARG A 93 -8.93 9.37 9.91
CA ARG A 93 -8.25 8.91 8.71
C ARG A 93 -7.81 7.45 8.82
N ARG A 94 -7.50 6.86 7.66
CA ARG A 94 -7.08 5.46 7.55
C ARG A 94 -5.92 5.37 6.58
N LEU A 95 -4.96 4.48 6.86
CA LEU A 95 -4.09 4.01 5.80
C LEU A 95 -4.94 3.20 4.84
N HIS A 96 -4.98 3.63 3.60
CA HIS A 96 -5.80 3.02 2.57
C HIS A 96 -4.92 2.54 1.45
N PHE A 97 -4.90 1.23 1.27
CA PHE A 97 -4.14 0.57 0.23
C PHE A 97 -5.04 0.35 -0.99
N VAL A 98 -4.61 0.85 -2.14
CA VAL A 98 -5.30 0.70 -3.42
C VAL A 98 -4.55 -0.34 -4.24
N TYR A 99 -5.28 -1.28 -4.83
CA TYR A 99 -4.73 -2.18 -5.83
C TYR A 99 -5.41 -1.94 -7.17
N TRP A 100 -4.60 -1.91 -8.23
CA TRP A 100 -5.03 -1.78 -9.61
C TRP A 100 -4.50 -2.96 -10.42
N VAL A 101 -5.42 -3.67 -11.08
CA VAL A 101 -5.12 -4.81 -11.92
C VAL A 101 -5.56 -4.47 -13.34
N PRO A 102 -4.64 -3.95 -14.19
CA PRO A 102 -4.99 -3.59 -15.56
C PRO A 102 -5.39 -4.84 -16.36
N GLU A 103 -6.21 -4.63 -17.39
CA GLU A 103 -6.63 -5.66 -18.35
C GLU A 103 -7.34 -6.89 -17.73
N ALA A 104 -7.81 -6.75 -16.48
CA ALA A 104 -8.54 -7.78 -15.77
C ALA A 104 -10.04 -7.48 -15.68
N THR A 105 -10.81 -8.53 -15.43
CA THR A 105 -12.23 -8.45 -15.04
C THR A 105 -12.38 -9.08 -13.67
N ILE A 106 -13.47 -8.77 -12.96
CA ILE A 106 -13.75 -9.44 -11.67
C ILE A 106 -13.89 -10.95 -11.90
N ALA A 107 -14.47 -11.35 -13.02
CA ALA A 107 -14.62 -12.75 -13.40
C ALA A 107 -13.26 -13.45 -13.59
N SER A 108 -12.31 -12.82 -14.29
CA SER A 108 -10.98 -13.39 -14.49
C SER A 108 -10.18 -13.46 -13.18
N LEU A 109 -10.29 -12.46 -12.32
CA LEU A 109 -9.64 -12.47 -11.00
C LEU A 109 -10.24 -13.51 -10.06
N THR A 110 -11.57 -13.68 -10.08
CA THR A 110 -12.25 -14.72 -9.30
C THR A 110 -11.82 -16.11 -9.79
N ALA A 111 -11.72 -16.32 -11.10
CA ALA A 111 -11.26 -17.58 -11.67
C ALA A 111 -9.78 -17.87 -11.35
N ALA A 112 -8.98 -16.83 -11.11
CA ALA A 112 -7.58 -16.93 -10.70
C ALA A 112 -7.38 -16.95 -9.17
N SER A 113 -8.46 -17.03 -8.38
CA SER A 113 -8.45 -16.93 -6.92
C SER A 113 -7.64 -15.74 -6.42
N PHE A 114 -7.95 -14.53 -6.93
CA PHE A 114 -7.30 -13.33 -6.44
C PHE A 114 -7.64 -13.08 -4.97
N GLU A 115 -6.60 -12.86 -4.17
CA GLU A 115 -6.67 -12.66 -2.73
C GLU A 115 -5.78 -11.51 -2.29
N ILE A 116 -6.18 -10.86 -1.20
CA ILE A 116 -5.35 -9.87 -0.50
C ILE A 116 -5.14 -10.27 0.96
N SER A 117 -4.10 -9.72 1.58
CA SER A 117 -3.82 -9.87 3.00
C SER A 117 -3.18 -8.60 3.55
N ILE A 118 -3.50 -8.24 4.79
CA ILE A 118 -2.86 -7.13 5.50
C ILE A 118 -2.11 -7.70 6.71
N PHE A 119 -0.85 -7.33 6.84
CA PHE A 119 -0.04 -7.62 8.01
C PHE A 119 0.41 -6.33 8.67
N TYR A 120 0.51 -6.37 9.99
CA TYR A 120 1.09 -5.29 10.78
C TYR A 120 2.32 -5.84 11.51
N GLU A 121 3.45 -5.14 11.41
CA GLU A 121 4.71 -5.55 12.04
C GLU A 121 5.16 -4.52 13.06
N TRP A 122 5.31 -4.98 14.31
CA TRP A 122 5.78 -4.15 15.41
C TRP A 122 6.71 -4.95 16.32
N ASP A 123 7.82 -4.34 16.69
CA ASP A 123 8.87 -4.92 17.55
C ASP A 123 9.35 -6.31 17.08
N GLY A 124 9.48 -6.50 15.77
CA GLY A 124 9.88 -7.78 15.16
C GLY A 124 8.82 -8.88 15.21
N VAL A 125 7.60 -8.56 15.63
CA VAL A 125 6.44 -9.46 15.62
C VAL A 125 5.50 -9.07 14.48
N THR A 126 5.12 -10.05 13.66
CA THR A 126 4.13 -9.88 12.59
C THR A 126 2.76 -10.37 13.06
N TYR A 127 1.75 -9.53 12.89
CA TYR A 127 0.35 -9.79 13.20
C TYR A 127 -0.44 -9.91 11.89
N ASP A 128 -1.23 -10.98 11.79
CA ASP A 128 -2.12 -11.23 10.65
C ASP A 128 -3.43 -10.50 10.90
N TYR A 129 -3.55 -9.29 10.34
CA TYR A 129 -4.68 -8.42 10.63
C TYR A 129 -6.01 -9.10 10.26
N TYR A 130 -6.14 -9.64 9.05
CA TYR A 130 -7.38 -10.32 8.63
C TYR A 130 -7.61 -11.65 9.35
N GLY A 131 -6.55 -12.40 9.64
CA GLY A 131 -6.61 -13.60 10.45
C GLY A 131 -7.14 -13.33 11.86
N ASP A 132 -6.63 -12.28 12.51
CA ASP A 132 -7.01 -11.88 13.87
C ASP A 132 -8.48 -11.41 13.96
N TYR A 133 -9.03 -10.83 12.88
CA TYR A 133 -10.47 -10.53 12.74
C TYR A 133 -11.34 -11.75 12.36
N GLY A 134 -10.75 -12.92 12.18
CA GLY A 134 -11.46 -14.17 11.87
C GLY A 134 -11.89 -14.31 10.41
N TRP A 135 -11.37 -13.48 9.50
CA TRP A 135 -11.64 -13.60 8.06
C TRP A 135 -10.71 -14.58 7.35
N GLY A 136 -9.60 -14.94 8.01
CA GLY A 136 -8.51 -15.72 7.44
C GLY A 136 -7.40 -14.82 6.90
N THR A 137 -6.20 -15.37 6.77
CA THR A 137 -5.02 -14.62 6.32
C THR A 137 -5.19 -14.03 4.93
N TRP A 138 -5.68 -14.83 4.01
CA TRP A 138 -5.91 -14.45 2.62
C TRP A 138 -7.40 -14.41 2.36
N VAL A 139 -7.86 -13.27 1.85
CA VAL A 139 -9.27 -13.03 1.61
C VAL A 139 -9.49 -12.58 0.18
N GLN A 140 -10.51 -13.13 -0.46
CA GLN A 140 -11.02 -12.54 -1.69
C GLN A 140 -11.62 -11.16 -1.34
N PRO A 141 -11.23 -10.08 -2.05
CA PRO A 141 -11.74 -8.76 -1.73
C PRO A 141 -13.27 -8.67 -1.90
N GLY A 142 -13.94 -8.11 -0.89
CA GLY A 142 -15.36 -7.78 -0.97
C GLY A 142 -15.65 -6.42 -1.61
N SER A 143 -14.64 -5.57 -1.78
CA SER A 143 -14.77 -4.19 -2.28
C SER A 143 -13.78 -3.93 -3.43
N TRP A 144 -14.17 -4.37 -4.62
CA TRP A 144 -13.54 -4.08 -5.91
C TRP A 144 -14.58 -3.77 -6.99
N GLU A 145 -14.17 -3.10 -8.05
CA GLU A 145 -15.02 -2.79 -9.19
C GLU A 145 -14.24 -2.86 -10.51
N GLU A 146 -14.93 -3.17 -11.60
CA GLU A 146 -14.37 -2.98 -12.94
C GLU A 146 -14.28 -1.48 -13.23
N TYR A 147 -13.09 -1.03 -13.59
CA TYR A 147 -12.77 0.39 -13.71
C TYR A 147 -11.75 0.58 -14.83
N SER A 148 -11.99 1.53 -15.74
CA SER A 148 -11.03 1.94 -16.79
C SER A 148 -10.29 0.80 -17.53
N GLY A 149 -10.97 -0.32 -17.83
CA GLY A 149 -10.36 -1.46 -18.54
C GLY A 149 -9.56 -2.44 -17.66
N GLY A 150 -9.75 -2.39 -16.33
CA GLY A 150 -9.17 -3.34 -15.38
C GLY A 150 -10.05 -3.49 -14.13
N VAL A 151 -9.48 -4.01 -13.05
CA VAL A 151 -10.14 -4.09 -11.74
C VAL A 151 -9.39 -3.24 -10.73
N ILE A 152 -10.12 -2.41 -10.02
CA ILE A 152 -9.59 -1.61 -8.92
C ILE A 152 -10.30 -1.95 -7.62
N GLY A 153 -9.58 -1.90 -6.52
CA GLY A 153 -10.17 -2.04 -5.21
C GLY A 153 -9.23 -1.57 -4.13
N SER A 154 -9.63 -1.78 -2.89
CA SER A 154 -8.84 -1.27 -1.77
C SER A 154 -9.12 -1.98 -0.44
N GLY A 155 -8.16 -1.88 0.47
CA GLY A 155 -8.24 -2.33 1.86
C GLY A 155 -7.71 -1.25 2.81
N GLY A 156 -8.26 -1.19 4.03
CA GLY A 156 -7.94 -0.13 4.98
C GLY A 156 -7.41 -0.66 6.31
N PHE A 157 -6.45 0.04 6.88
CA PHE A 157 -5.92 -0.17 8.23
C PHE A 157 -6.07 1.11 9.05
N ALA A 158 -6.58 1.01 10.27
CA ALA A 158 -6.65 2.13 11.19
C ALA A 158 -6.73 1.67 12.66
N TRP A 159 -6.24 2.51 13.55
CA TRP A 159 -6.44 2.46 14.99
C TRP A 159 -7.72 3.20 15.36
N TRP A 160 -8.46 2.71 16.36
CA TRP A 160 -9.74 3.32 16.76
C TRP A 160 -9.60 4.14 18.05
N GLY A 161 -9.60 5.46 17.91
CA GLY A 161 -9.41 6.44 18.99
C GLY A 161 -10.69 6.93 19.64
N ALA A 162 -10.53 7.40 20.87
CA ALA A 162 -11.54 8.04 21.70
C ALA A 162 -12.86 7.27 21.69
N TYR A 163 -12.74 5.98 22.01
CA TYR A 163 -13.86 5.07 22.06
C TYR A 163 -14.94 5.56 23.03
N GLY A 164 -16.20 5.51 22.61
CA GLY A 164 -17.36 5.89 23.45
C GLY A 164 -17.71 7.39 23.44
N TYR A 165 -16.99 8.23 22.70
CA TYR A 165 -17.38 9.62 22.47
C TYR A 165 -18.21 9.73 21.17
N SER A 166 -19.34 10.45 21.20
CA SER A 166 -20.22 10.63 20.04
C SER A 166 -20.37 12.09 19.60
N SER A 167 -19.62 13.00 20.20
CA SER A 167 -19.72 14.44 19.95
C SER A 167 -18.35 15.10 20.07
N ASP A 168 -18.08 16.03 19.18
CA ASP A 168 -16.86 16.84 19.19
C ASP A 168 -16.86 17.79 20.39
N THR A 169 -16.06 17.44 21.40
CA THR A 169 -15.98 18.16 22.68
C THR A 169 -14.53 18.23 23.13
N PRO A 170 -14.14 19.20 23.99
CA PRO A 170 -12.79 19.27 24.52
C PRO A 170 -12.35 17.96 25.22
N ALA A 171 -13.27 17.26 25.89
CA ALA A 171 -12.99 15.98 26.52
C ALA A 171 -12.71 14.87 25.51
N ALA A 172 -13.49 14.79 24.43
CA ALA A 172 -13.29 13.83 23.35
C ALA A 172 -11.94 14.05 22.64
N ASN A 173 -11.61 15.31 22.35
CA ASN A 173 -10.33 15.67 21.75
C ASN A 173 -9.14 15.36 22.67
N ALA A 174 -9.27 15.61 23.97
CA ALA A 174 -8.23 15.26 24.94
C ALA A 174 -8.03 13.75 25.05
N ALA A 175 -9.11 12.96 24.99
CA ALA A 175 -9.03 11.51 24.97
C ALA A 175 -8.33 11.00 23.69
N LEU A 176 -8.71 11.52 22.53
CA LEU A 176 -8.07 11.17 21.25
C LEU A 176 -6.58 11.50 21.26
N ALA A 177 -6.20 12.68 21.75
CA ALA A 177 -4.80 13.08 21.85
C ALA A 177 -4.01 12.15 22.80
N ALA A 178 -4.63 11.69 23.88
CA ALA A 178 -4.01 10.73 24.79
C ALA A 178 -3.82 9.35 24.14
N ASP A 179 -4.83 8.86 23.39
CA ASP A 179 -4.74 7.59 22.65
C ASP A 179 -3.63 7.64 21.60
N ILE A 180 -3.59 8.71 20.79
CA ILE A 180 -2.54 8.91 19.77
C ILE A 180 -1.15 8.93 20.42
N ALA A 181 -0.97 9.69 21.49
CA ALA A 181 0.32 9.77 22.19
C ALA A 181 0.74 8.42 22.81
N ASP A 182 -0.22 7.59 23.21
CA ASP A 182 0.05 6.24 23.71
C ASP A 182 0.52 5.30 22.60
N TRP A 183 -0.14 5.35 21.45
CA TRP A 183 0.09 4.48 20.30
C TRP A 183 1.33 4.78 19.48
N GLU A 184 1.88 5.99 19.56
CA GLU A 184 3.20 6.31 19.02
C GLU A 184 4.28 5.31 19.49
N ARG A 185 4.08 4.65 20.64
CA ARG A 185 4.99 3.62 21.18
C ARG A 185 4.78 2.24 20.57
N TYR A 186 3.61 2.03 19.99
CA TYR A 186 3.15 0.77 19.40
C TYR A 186 3.02 0.88 17.90
N GLN A 187 3.52 1.93 17.25
CA GLN A 187 3.32 2.05 15.83
C GLN A 187 4.36 1.19 15.08
N GLY A 188 3.91 0.60 13.98
CA GLY A 188 4.64 -0.41 13.23
C GLY A 188 4.34 -0.30 11.75
N ASN A 189 5.06 -1.07 10.93
CA ASN A 189 4.84 -1.07 9.49
C ASN A 189 3.58 -1.84 9.15
N VAL A 190 2.90 -1.44 8.07
CA VAL A 190 1.71 -2.11 7.57
C VAL A 190 1.98 -2.56 6.15
N ARG A 191 1.78 -3.86 5.87
CA ARG A 191 2.01 -4.45 4.55
C ARG A 191 0.70 -4.93 3.96
N LEU A 192 0.38 -4.49 2.74
CA LEU A 192 -0.63 -5.13 1.91
C LEU A 192 0.06 -6.11 0.96
N TYR A 193 -0.45 -7.33 0.91
CA TYR A 193 -0.13 -8.31 -0.12
C TYR A 193 -1.33 -8.52 -1.03
N ALA A 194 -1.06 -8.78 -2.30
CA ALA A 194 -2.04 -9.23 -3.28
C ALA A 194 -1.46 -10.37 -4.11
N ARG A 195 -2.26 -11.39 -4.41
CA ARG A 195 -1.82 -12.55 -5.20
C ARG A 195 -2.98 -13.18 -5.96
N THR A 196 -2.62 -14.10 -6.84
CA THR A 196 -3.51 -15.10 -7.44
C THR A 196 -3.05 -16.50 -7.01
N ASP A 197 -3.88 -17.53 -7.18
CA ASP A 197 -3.65 -18.87 -6.63
C ASP A 197 -2.24 -19.42 -6.93
N GLY A 198 -1.43 -19.62 -5.89
CA GLY A 198 -0.07 -20.16 -6.00
C GLY A 198 0.96 -19.26 -6.71
N GLY A 199 0.56 -18.06 -7.15
CA GLY A 199 1.44 -17.07 -7.76
C GLY A 199 2.30 -16.34 -6.72
N PRO A 200 3.40 -15.68 -7.15
CA PRO A 200 4.13 -14.76 -6.29
C PRO A 200 3.20 -13.62 -5.86
N SER A 201 3.28 -13.21 -4.59
CA SER A 201 2.54 -12.05 -4.11
C SER A 201 3.25 -10.76 -4.48
N THR A 202 2.50 -9.76 -4.95
CA THR A 202 2.94 -8.35 -4.94
C THR A 202 2.72 -7.79 -3.53
N MET A 203 3.62 -6.92 -3.07
CA MET A 203 3.57 -6.32 -1.75
C MET A 203 3.86 -4.83 -1.81
N ILE A 204 3.13 -4.05 -1.02
CA ILE A 204 3.48 -2.68 -0.64
C ILE A 204 3.51 -2.56 0.87
N GLU A 205 4.48 -1.81 1.38
CA GLU A 205 4.66 -1.53 2.81
C GLU A 205 4.52 -0.03 3.05
N ALA A 206 3.68 0.33 4.02
CA ALA A 206 3.64 1.63 4.65
C ALA A 206 4.56 1.61 5.87
N TYR A 207 5.52 2.53 5.90
CA TYR A 207 6.55 2.60 6.92
C TYR A 207 6.15 3.56 8.02
N HIS A 208 6.10 3.06 9.24
CA HIS A 208 6.09 3.94 10.39
C HIS A 208 7.54 4.34 10.70
N THR A 209 7.76 5.66 10.87
CA THR A 209 9.03 6.42 11.06
C THR A 209 9.73 6.94 9.80
N PRO A 210 10.12 8.23 9.80
CA PRO A 210 11.44 8.64 9.36
C PRO A 210 12.42 8.42 10.51
N VAL A 211 13.27 7.39 10.44
CA VAL A 211 14.54 7.40 11.18
C VAL A 211 15.35 8.59 10.62
N PRO A 212 15.98 9.45 11.44
CA PRO A 212 16.74 10.61 10.96
C PRO A 212 17.65 10.21 9.81
N GLU A 213 17.52 10.88 8.65
CA GLU A 213 18.30 10.54 7.48
C GLU A 213 19.81 10.52 7.80
N PRO A 214 20.62 9.65 7.16
CA PRO A 214 22.08 9.68 7.25
C PRO A 214 22.68 11.08 6.97
N SER A 215 21.97 11.92 6.20
CA SER A 215 22.31 13.31 5.94
C SER A 215 22.37 14.17 7.21
N THR A 216 21.55 13.89 8.23
CA THR A 216 21.58 14.56 9.54
C THR A 216 22.85 14.21 10.32
N PHE A 217 23.31 12.95 10.24
CA PHE A 217 24.59 12.54 10.81
C PHE A 217 25.79 13.10 10.03
N ILE A 218 25.67 13.25 8.70
CA ILE A 218 26.69 13.89 7.87
C ILE A 218 26.77 15.39 8.19
N LEU A 219 25.66 16.09 8.37
CA LEU A 219 25.61 17.50 8.76
C LEU A 219 26.15 17.74 10.18
N LEU A 220 25.79 16.89 11.15
CA LEU A 220 26.38 16.91 12.49
C LEU A 220 27.88 16.59 12.47
N GLY A 221 28.30 15.62 11.65
CA GLY A 221 29.71 15.25 11.47
C GLY A 221 30.54 16.38 10.84
N LEU A 222 30.02 17.03 9.80
CA LEU A 222 30.66 18.17 9.14
C LEU A 222 30.66 19.42 10.04
N GLY A 223 29.59 19.66 10.80
CA GLY A 223 29.51 20.75 11.78
C GLY A 223 30.53 20.60 12.91
N ALA A 224 30.71 19.38 13.43
CA ALA A 224 31.71 19.07 14.44
C ALA A 224 33.15 19.21 13.90
N ALA A 225 33.42 18.74 12.68
CA ALA A 225 34.71 18.90 12.01
C ALA A 225 35.05 20.39 11.79
N GLY A 226 34.07 21.19 11.38
CA GLY A 226 34.22 22.65 11.22
C GLY A 226 34.58 23.35 12.54
N LEU A 227 33.95 22.98 13.66
CA LEU A 227 34.25 23.56 14.98
C LEU A 227 35.66 23.22 15.49
N ILE A 228 36.12 21.99 15.25
CA ILE A 228 37.47 21.54 15.63
C ILE A 228 38.55 22.31 14.85
N LEU A 229 38.35 22.48 13.54
CA LEU A 229 39.26 23.25 12.68
C LEU A 229 39.29 24.73 13.07
N TYR A 230 38.14 25.33 13.39
CA TYR A 230 38.06 26.71 13.88
C TYR A 230 38.80 26.92 15.21
N ARG A 231 38.66 25.98 16.17
CA ARG A 231 39.37 26.05 17.45
C ARG A 231 40.89 25.94 17.32
N LYS A 232 41.41 25.12 16.39
CA LYS A 232 42.86 25.03 16.16
C LYS A 232 43.46 26.33 15.63
N LYS A 233 42.75 27.02 14.72
CA LYS A 233 43.20 28.29 14.13
C LYS A 233 43.33 29.43 15.15
N ARG A 234 42.50 29.43 16.21
CA ARG A 234 42.54 30.44 17.29
C ARG A 234 43.66 30.25 18.31
N LYS A 235 44.30 29.08 18.40
CA LYS A 235 45.42 28.85 19.32
C LYS A 235 46.79 29.16 18.72
N THR A 236 46.84 29.35 17.39
CA THR A 236 48.07 29.64 16.63
C THR A 236 48.16 31.11 16.19
N SER A 237 47.25 31.95 16.68
CA SER A 237 47.30 33.41 16.58
C SER A 237 47.35 33.99 17.99
#